data_AF-A0A1B1YM36-F1
#
_entry.id   AF-A0A1B1YM36-F1
#
_cell.length_a   1.000
_cell.length_b   1.000
_cell.length_c   1.000
_cell.angle_alpha   90.00
_cell.angle_beta   90.00
_cell.angle_gamma   90.00
#
_symmetry.space_group_name_H-M   'P 1'
#
loop_
_entity.id
_entity.type
_entity.pdbx_description
1 polymer ?
#
loop_
_entity_poly.entity_id
_entity_poly.type
_entity_poly.pdbx_seq_one_letter_code
_entity_poly.pdbx_strand_id
1 'polypeptide(L)' 'MEDIRDFNGRLVCKADAATGLVEVAYKRCKTSTQIPIGGTLKIERDGVVTIIKRINDAAFHVESYVCAA' A
#
# COMPACT_ATOMS: atom_id res chain seq x y z
N MET A 1 -1.64 11.88 -4.95
CA MET A 1 -1.85 10.46 -4.61
C MET A 1 -1.46 9.62 -5.80
N GLU A 2 -0.64 8.60 -5.58
CA GLU A 2 -0.16 7.66 -6.58
C GLU A 2 -0.85 6.29 -6.38
N ASP A 3 -1.02 5.57 -7.48
CA ASP A 3 -1.59 4.23 -7.48
C ASP A 3 -0.50 3.21 -7.14
N ILE A 4 -0.67 2.49 -6.03
CA ILE A 4 0.19 1.36 -5.66
C ILE A 4 -0.46 0.07 -6.15
N ARG A 5 0.28 -0.68 -6.96
CA ARG A 5 -0.16 -1.96 -7.55
C ARG A 5 0.62 -3.12 -6.94
N ASP A 6 -0.04 -4.27 -6.85
CA ASP A 6 0.61 -5.50 -6.42
C ASP A 6 1.40 -6.15 -7.57
N PHE A 7 2.05 -7.26 -7.27
CA PHE A 7 2.81 -8.08 -8.21
C PHE A 7 1.99 -8.50 -9.45
N ASN A 8 0.68 -8.68 -9.29
CA ASN A 8 -0.24 -9.04 -10.37
C ASN A 8 -0.77 -7.81 -11.14
N GLY A 9 -0.25 -6.61 -10.87
CA GLY A 9 -0.65 -5.35 -11.48
C GLY A 9 -2.01 -4.81 -11.02
N ARG A 10 -2.61 -5.40 -9.98
CA ARG A 10 -3.92 -4.97 -9.47
C ARG A 10 -3.73 -3.78 -8.52
N LEU A 11 -4.60 -2.78 -8.60
CA LEU A 11 -4.57 -1.62 -7.70
C LEU A 11 -4.81 -2.06 -6.25
N VAL A 12 -3.83 -1.89 -5.37
CA VAL A 12 -3.89 -2.21 -3.93
C VAL A 12 -4.49 -1.05 -3.17
N CYS A 13 -3.88 0.13 -3.33
CA CYS A 13 -4.26 1.32 -2.63
C CYS A 13 -3.77 2.56 -3.38
N LYS A 14 -4.24 3.72 -2.95
CA LYS A 14 -3.69 5.02 -3.35
C LYS A 14 -2.96 5.64 -2.18
N ALA A 15 -1.79 6.21 -2.43
CA ALA A 15 -0.95 6.75 -1.37
C ALA A 15 -0.47 8.16 -1.70
N ASP A 16 -0.35 9.02 -0.69
CA ASP A 16 0.24 10.34 -0.81
C ASP A 16 1.45 10.42 0.12
N ALA A 17 2.64 10.55 -0.47
CA ALA A 17 3.88 10.51 0.28
C ALA A 17 4.10 11.79 1.10
N ALA A 18 3.53 12.92 0.70
CA ALA A 18 3.67 14.18 1.43
C ALA A 18 2.92 14.13 2.77
N THR A 19 1.71 13.60 2.77
CA THR A 19 0.87 13.50 3.97
C THR A 19 0.99 12.15 4.69
N GLY A 20 1.50 11.12 4.01
CA GLY A 20 1.50 9.74 4.48
C GLY A 20 0.14 9.05 4.38
N LEU A 21 -0.87 9.69 3.79
CA LEU A 21 -2.21 9.14 3.67
C LEU A 21 -2.22 7.96 2.69
N VAL A 22 -2.75 6.82 3.14
CA VAL A 22 -2.97 5.64 2.31
C VAL A 22 -4.45 5.26 2.38
N GLU A 23 -5.06 5.08 1.21
CA GLU A 23 -6.44 4.69 1.06
C GLU A 23 -6.57 3.38 0.30
N VAL A 24 -7.21 2.40 0.95
CA VAL A 24 -7.51 1.08 0.40
C VAL A 24 -9.01 1.01 0.13
N ALA A 25 -9.38 0.69 -1.10
CA ALA A 25 -10.77 0.42 -1.46
C ALA A 25 -10.91 -1.04 -1.89
N TYR A 26 -11.67 -1.83 -1.12
CA TYR A 26 -11.84 -3.25 -1.37
C TYR A 26 -13.24 -3.73 -0.96
N LYS A 27 -13.93 -4.46 -1.85
CA LYS A 27 -15.27 -5.03 -1.61
C LYS A 27 -16.27 -4.04 -0.97
N ARG A 28 -16.38 -2.84 -1.55
CA ARG A 28 -17.25 -1.73 -1.07
C ARG A 28 -16.88 -1.15 0.30
N CYS A 29 -15.77 -1.59 0.91
CA CYS A 29 -15.19 -0.95 2.09
C CYS A 29 -14.07 -0.01 1.65
N LYS A 30 -13.98 1.16 2.30
CA LYS A 30 -12.87 2.09 2.17
C LYS A 30 -12.18 2.20 3.52
N THR A 31 -10.90 1.87 3.58
CA THR A 31 -10.05 2.01 4.75
C THR A 31 -9.01 3.08 4.47
N SER A 32 -8.88 4.06 5.34
CA SER A 32 -7.85 5.09 5.27
C SER A 32 -6.97 5.02 6.51
N THR A 33 -5.68 5.28 6.33
CA THR A 33 -4.71 5.39 7.42
C THR A 33 -3.62 6.38 7.06
N GLN A 34 -2.92 6.90 8.06
CA GLN A 34 -1.72 7.73 7.85
C GLN A 34 -0.49 6.97 8.33
N ILE A 35 0.50 6.86 7.46
CA ILE A 35 1.78 6.22 7.75
C ILE A 35 2.82 7.31 8.06
N PRO A 36 3.47 7.29 9.25
CA PRO A 36 4.58 8.20 9.54
C PRO A 36 5.80 7.85 8.67
N ILE A 37 6.76 8.77 8.54
CA ILE A 37 8.04 8.46 7.87
C ILE A 37 8.73 7.31 8.62
N GLY A 38 9.21 6.30 7.89
CA GLY A 38 9.73 5.05 8.43
C GLY A 38 8.66 4.01 8.81
N GLY A 39 7.39 4.41 8.86
CA GLY A 39 6.26 3.53 9.10
C GLY A 39 6.00 2.58 7.93
N THR A 40 5.38 1.45 8.25
CA THR A 40 5.09 0.38 7.27
C THR A 40 3.63 -0.05 7.38
N LEU A 41 2.99 -0.30 6.24
CA LEU A 41 1.66 -0.88 6.13
C LEU A 41 1.76 -2.17 5.31
N LYS A 42 1.18 -3.25 5.82
CA LYS A 42 1.09 -4.53 5.14
C LYS A 42 -0.36 -4.76 4.72
N ILE A 43 -0.58 -5.05 3.44
CA ILE A 43 -1.88 -5.36 2.86
C ILE A 43 -1.81 -6.77 2.28
N GLU A 44 -2.61 -7.68 2.83
CA GLU A 44 -2.75 -9.04 2.33
C GLU A 44 -4.12 -9.21 1.70
N ARG A 45 -4.17 -9.64 0.43
CA ARG A 45 -5.42 -9.89 -0.28
C ARG A 45 -5.24 -10.94 -1.37
N ASP A 46 -6.24 -11.79 -1.55
CA ASP A 46 -6.30 -12.76 -2.66
C ASP A 46 -4.98 -13.52 -2.91
N GLY A 47 -4.27 -13.91 -1.84
CA GLY A 47 -3.00 -14.65 -1.90
C GLY A 47 -1.75 -13.80 -2.19
N VAL A 48 -1.85 -12.48 -2.25
CA VAL A 48 -0.73 -11.56 -2.49
C VAL A 48 -0.52 -10.64 -1.29
N VAL A 49 0.74 -10.48 -0.90
CA VAL A 49 1.16 -9.56 0.15
C VAL A 49 1.81 -8.35 -0.50
N THR A 50 1.38 -7.15 -0.11
CA THR A 50 2.00 -5.88 -0.48
C THR A 50 2.44 -5.14 0.78
N ILE A 51 3.71 -4.81 0.88
CA ILE A 51 4.32 -4.05 1.98
C ILE A 51 4.67 -2.66 1.45
N ILE A 52 4.13 -1.64 2.11
CA ILE A 52 4.32 -0.24 1.75
C ILE A 52 5.06 0.42 2.91
N LYS A 53 6.26 0.93 2.65
CA LYS A 53 7.05 1.66 3.63
C LYS A 53 7.23 3.10 3.18
N ARG A 54 6.86 4.06 4.02
CA ARG A 54 7.09 5.47 3.72
C ARG A 54 8.56 5.79 3.98
N ILE A 55 9.33 6.10 2.94
CA ILE A 55 10.76 6.37 3.09
C ILE A 55 10.99 7.83 3.50
N ASN A 56 10.26 8.76 2.87
CA ASN A 56 10.32 10.19 3.12
C ASN A 56 8.97 10.85 2.75
N ASP A 57 8.96 12.17 2.64
CA ASP A 57 7.81 12.99 2.24
C ASP A 57 7.54 12.99 0.73
N ALA A 58 8.36 12.30 -0.07
CA ALA A 58 8.23 12.25 -1.53
C ALA A 58 8.00 10.84 -2.07
N ALA A 59 8.29 9.78 -1.32
CA ALA A 59 8.29 8.42 -1.83
C ALA A 59 7.85 7.35 -0.82
N PHE A 60 7.25 6.30 -1.38
CA PHE A 60 7.05 5.00 -0.73
C PHE A 60 7.92 3.94 -1.39
N HIS A 61 8.49 3.06 -0.56
CA HIS A 61 9.02 1.77 -1.00
C HIS A 61 7.88 0.76 -1.01
N VAL A 62 7.74 0.04 -2.11
CA VAL A 62 6.69 -0.98 -2.28
C VAL A 62 7.34 -2.31 -2.60
N GLU A 63 7.05 -3.31 -1.78
CA GLU A 63 7.40 -4.70 -2.04
C GLU A 63 6.12 -5.50 -2.18
N SER A 64 6.08 -6.42 -3.13
CA SER A 64 4.94 -7.32 -3.27
C SER A 64 5.38 -8.71 -3.72
N TYR A 65 4.74 -9.72 -3.16
CA TYR A 65 5.02 -11.12 -3.45
C TYR A 65 3.77 -11.98 -3.27
N VAL A 66 3.74 -13.09 -3.99
CA VAL A 66 2.69 -14.11 -3.84
C VAL A 66 3.01 -14.95 -2.61
N CYS A 67 2.03 -15.19 -1.74
CA CYS A 67 2.18 -16.21 -0.71
C CYS A 67 2.23 -17.58 -1.38
N ALA A 68 3.38 -18.25 -1.32
CA ALA A 68 3.45 -19.67 -1.61
C ALA A 68 2.65 -20.41 -0.52
N ALA A 69 1.69 -21.23 -0.94
CA ALA A 69 0.91 -22.10 -0.07
C ALA A 69 1.75 -23.28 0.45
#